data_AF-A0A367LWM1-F1
#
_entry.id   AF-A0A367LWM1-F1
#
_cell.length_a   1.000
_cell.length_b   1.000
_cell.length_c   1.000
_cell.angle_alpha   90.00
_cell.angle_beta   90.00
_cell.angle_gamma   90.00
#
_symmetry.space_group_name_H-M   'P 1'
#
loop_
_entity.id
_entity.type
_entity.pdbx_description
1 polymer ?
#
loop_
_entity_poly.entity_id
_entity_poly.type
_entity_poly.pdbx_seq_one_letter_code
_entity_poly.pdbx_strand_id
1 'polypeptide(L)'
;AHTAVKIDPQYSNDAVVYVTDASRAVGVATSLLSKELKADYVARTRADYAVVRERTANRSARTERLSYEQAIANKPAFDWAGYQAPTPSFTGVRVLDEIDLAVLAEYIDWTPFLNSWD
;
A
#
# COMPACT_ATOMS: atom_id res chain seq x y z
N ALA A 1 2.78 -8.11 -5.54
CA ALA A 1 3.95 -8.79 -4.94
C ALA A 1 3.65 -9.40 -3.58
N HIS A 2 2.99 -8.68 -2.65
CA HIS A 2 2.71 -9.18 -1.30
C HIS A 2 2.05 -10.57 -1.27
N THR A 3 0.95 -10.76 -2.01
CA THR A 3 0.25 -12.06 -2.07
C THR A 3 1.16 -13.20 -2.51
N ALA A 4 1.89 -13.03 -3.61
CA ALA A 4 2.82 -14.05 -4.12
C ALA A 4 3.95 -14.39 -3.14
N VAL A 5 4.43 -13.41 -2.36
CA VAL A 5 5.61 -13.57 -1.49
C VAL A 5 5.25 -14.03 -0.08
N LYS A 6 4.12 -13.58 0.46
CA LYS A 6 3.78 -13.74 1.88
C LYS A 6 2.53 -14.58 2.14
N ILE A 7 1.58 -14.63 1.20
CA ILE A 7 0.28 -15.29 1.41
C ILE A 7 0.24 -16.65 0.72
N ASP A 8 0.49 -16.69 -0.59
CA ASP A 8 0.47 -17.91 -1.41
C ASP A 8 1.30 -19.07 -0.82
N PRO A 9 2.53 -18.85 -0.31
CA PRO A 9 3.32 -19.95 0.26
C PRO A 9 2.75 -20.55 1.55
N GLN A 10 1.78 -19.90 2.18
CA GLN A 10 1.20 -20.30 3.47
C GLN A 10 -0.14 -21.03 3.32
N TYR A 11 -0.62 -21.23 2.10
CA TYR A 11 -1.89 -21.89 1.84
C TYR A 11 -1.72 -23.06 0.87
N SER A 12 -2.09 -24.26 1.30
CA SER A 12 -1.83 -25.51 0.58
C SER A 12 -3.07 -26.20 -0.01
N ASN A 13 -4.29 -25.75 0.33
CA ASN A 13 -5.50 -26.46 -0.08
C ASN A 13 -5.77 -26.34 -1.58
N ASP A 14 -5.79 -25.12 -2.12
CA ASP A 14 -6.14 -24.88 -3.52
C ASP A 14 -5.40 -23.65 -4.08
N ALA A 15 -6.11 -22.61 -4.52
CA ALA A 15 -5.53 -21.44 -5.18
C ALA A 15 -5.52 -20.20 -4.28
N VAL A 16 -4.47 -19.38 -4.38
CA VAL A 16 -4.42 -18.02 -3.86
C VAL A 16 -4.34 -17.06 -5.04
N VAL A 17 -5.27 -16.12 -5.14
CA VAL A 17 -5.35 -15.19 -6.27
C VAL A 17 -5.58 -13.76 -5.76
N TYR A 18 -4.71 -12.85 -6.17
CA TYR A 18 -4.87 -11.41 -5.99
C TYR A 18 -5.55 -10.80 -7.22
N VAL A 19 -6.58 -9.99 -6.98
CA VAL A 19 -7.31 -9.26 -8.01
C VAL A 19 -7.26 -7.77 -7.68
N THR A 20 -7.03 -6.93 -8.70
CA THR A 20 -6.77 -5.49 -8.53
C THR A 20 -8.02 -4.65 -8.37
N ASP A 21 -9.13 -5.09 -8.95
CA ASP A 21 -10.37 -4.32 -9.03
C ASP A 21 -11.58 -5.26 -9.24
N ALA A 22 -12.78 -4.71 -9.05
CA ALA A 22 -14.03 -5.46 -9.12
C ALA A 22 -14.32 -5.99 -10.54
N SER A 23 -13.97 -5.23 -11.57
CA SER A 23 -14.23 -5.61 -12.98
C SER A 23 -13.55 -6.93 -13.35
N ARG A 24 -12.34 -7.16 -12.82
CA ARG A 24 -11.56 -8.38 -13.06
C ARG A 24 -12.01 -9.55 -12.19
N ALA A 25 -12.60 -9.28 -11.03
CA ALA A 25 -12.97 -10.32 -10.06
C ALA A 25 -13.97 -11.33 -10.64
N VAL A 26 -14.92 -10.86 -11.46
CA VAL A 26 -15.93 -11.72 -12.10
C VAL A 26 -15.29 -12.75 -13.02
N GLY A 27 -14.33 -12.33 -13.87
CA GLY A 27 -13.63 -13.23 -14.78
C GLY A 27 -12.76 -14.25 -14.06
N VAL A 28 -12.10 -13.83 -12.97
CA VAL A 28 -11.32 -14.72 -12.10
C VAL A 28 -12.22 -15.75 -11.43
N ALA A 29 -13.31 -15.32 -10.80
CA ALA A 29 -14.26 -16.23 -10.14
C ALA A 29 -14.85 -17.25 -11.14
N THR A 30 -15.24 -16.79 -12.33
CA THR A 30 -15.74 -17.67 -13.41
C THR A 30 -14.71 -18.73 -13.79
N SER A 31 -13.44 -18.34 -13.96
CA SER A 31 -12.36 -19.26 -14.29
C SER A 31 -12.10 -20.29 -13.18
N LEU A 32 -12.18 -19.87 -11.91
CA LEU A 32 -11.95 -20.74 -10.75
C LEU A 32 -13.11 -21.71 -10.49
N LEU A 33 -14.33 -21.39 -10.95
CA LEU A 33 -15.51 -22.25 -10.82
C LEU A 33 -15.68 -23.22 -12.00
N SER A 34 -15.11 -22.92 -13.17
CA SER A 34 -15.14 -23.81 -14.34
C SER A 34 -14.26 -25.04 -14.13
N LYS A 35 -14.79 -26.21 -14.46
CA LYS A 35 -14.05 -27.49 -14.37
C LYS A 35 -12.95 -27.58 -15.41
N GLU A 36 -13.14 -26.91 -16.54
CA GLU A 36 -12.25 -26.92 -17.70
C GLU A 36 -11.14 -25.88 -17.56
N LEU A 37 -11.45 -24.68 -17.06
CA LEU A 37 -10.51 -23.55 -17.04
C LEU A 37 -9.67 -23.46 -15.77
N LYS A 38 -10.17 -24.00 -14.64
CA LYS A 38 -9.54 -23.82 -13.33
C LYS A 38 -8.10 -24.33 -13.30
N ALA A 39 -7.85 -25.55 -13.79
CA ALA A 39 -6.54 -26.19 -13.67
C ALA A 39 -5.44 -25.35 -14.33
N ASP A 40 -5.66 -24.94 -15.57
CA ASP A 40 -4.71 -24.11 -16.33
C ASP A 40 -4.57 -22.71 -15.72
N TYR A 41 -5.67 -22.10 -15.28
CA TYR A 41 -5.64 -20.79 -14.64
C TYR A 41 -4.76 -20.79 -13.38
N VAL A 42 -4.99 -21.76 -12.48
CA VAL A 42 -4.23 -21.91 -11.22
C VAL A 42 -2.76 -22.19 -11.50
N ALA A 43 -2.45 -23.06 -12.46
CA ALA A 43 -1.07 -23.39 -12.84
C ALA A 43 -0.32 -22.13 -13.32
N ARG A 44 -0.93 -21.33 -14.20
CA ARG A 44 -0.33 -20.07 -14.67
C ARG A 44 -0.14 -19.07 -13.55
N THR A 45 -1.14 -18.86 -12.69
CA THR A 45 -1.02 -17.93 -11.55
C THR A 45 0.11 -18.33 -10.60
N ARG A 46 0.27 -19.63 -10.32
CA ARG A 46 1.38 -20.14 -9.50
C ARG A 46 2.74 -19.91 -10.16
N ALA A 47 2.84 -20.11 -11.49
CA ALA A 47 4.05 -19.82 -12.24
C ALA A 47 4.40 -18.32 -12.18
N ASP A 48 3.43 -17.43 -12.39
CA ASP A 48 3.61 -15.98 -12.28
C ASP A 48 4.08 -15.58 -10.87
N TYR A 49 3.49 -16.20 -9.84
CA TYR A 49 3.89 -15.95 -8.44
C TYR A 49 5.30 -16.43 -8.13
N ALA A 50 5.73 -17.56 -8.71
CA ALA A 50 7.10 -18.02 -8.59
C ALA A 50 8.09 -17.00 -9.19
N VAL A 51 7.81 -16.46 -10.39
CA VAL A 51 8.61 -15.41 -11.03
C VAL A 51 8.67 -14.14 -10.16
N VAL A 52 7.52 -13.71 -9.60
CA VAL A 52 7.47 -12.54 -8.71
C VAL A 52 8.28 -12.77 -7.44
N ARG A 53 8.23 -13.97 -6.85
CA ARG A 53 9.03 -14.32 -5.66
C ARG A 53 10.52 -14.28 -5.97
N GLU A 54 10.95 -14.92 -7.05
CA GLU A 54 12.35 -14.93 -7.47
C GLU A 54 12.85 -13.51 -7.73
N ARG A 55 12.11 -12.71 -8.51
CA ARG A 55 12.44 -11.30 -8.75
C ARG A 55 12.54 -10.49 -7.46
N THR A 56 11.67 -10.75 -6.48
CA THR A 56 11.68 -10.05 -5.20
C THR A 56 12.87 -10.47 -4.33
N ALA A 57 13.20 -11.77 -4.31
CA ALA A 57 14.34 -12.31 -3.57
C ALA A 57 15.68 -11.80 -4.14
N ASN A 58 15.77 -11.70 -5.47
CA ASN A 58 16.94 -11.18 -6.18
C ASN A 58 17.05 -9.64 -6.13
N ARG A 59 16.08 -8.96 -5.51
CA ARG A 59 16.11 -7.51 -5.37
C ARG A 59 17.14 -7.13 -4.31
N SER A 60 18.36 -6.82 -4.77
CA SER A 60 19.37 -6.19 -3.92
C SER A 60 18.85 -4.85 -3.39
N ALA A 61 19.33 -4.47 -2.20
CA ALA A 61 19.06 -3.15 -1.67
C ALA A 61 19.61 -2.12 -2.68
N ARG A 62 18.72 -1.31 -3.26
CA ARG A 62 19.11 -0.27 -4.24
C ARG A 62 19.98 0.82 -3.61
N THR A 63 19.98 0.89 -2.29
CA THR A 63 20.74 1.82 -1.47
C THR A 63 21.36 1.07 -0.30
N GLU A 64 22.56 1.50 0.08
CA GLU A 64 23.20 1.03 1.30
C GLU A 64 22.31 1.34 2.50
N ARG A 65 22.13 0.34 3.38
CA ARG A 65 21.43 0.54 4.64
C ARG A 65 22.46 0.98 5.66
N LEU A 66 22.28 2.17 6.20
CA LEU A 66 23.05 2.65 7.32
C LEU A 66 22.69 1.86 8.59
N SER A 67 23.67 1.67 9.48
CA SER A 67 23.36 1.30 10.87
C SER A 67 22.50 2.37 11.51
N TYR A 68 21.84 2.02 12.61
CA TYR A 68 21.09 3.00 13.38
C TYR A 68 21.99 4.14 13.85
N GLU A 69 23.22 3.86 14.32
CA GLU A 69 24.12 4.93 14.75
C GLU A 69 24.53 5.84 13.59
N GLN A 70 24.82 5.27 12.41
CA GLN A 70 25.15 6.04 11.20
C GLN A 70 23.98 6.93 10.76
N ALA A 71 22.75 6.42 10.82
CA ALA A 71 21.56 7.21 10.47
C ALA A 71 21.34 8.39 11.45
N ILE A 72 21.57 8.17 12.75
CA ILE A 72 21.50 9.24 13.75
C ILE A 72 22.62 10.27 13.55
N ALA A 73 23.83 9.84 13.23
CA ALA A 73 24.94 10.73 12.91
C ALA A 73 24.67 11.57 11.65
N ASN A 74 23.99 10.99 10.66
CA ASN A 74 23.59 11.64 9.40
C ASN A 74 22.27 12.43 9.50
N LYS A 75 21.75 12.69 10.70
CA LYS A 75 20.54 13.51 10.86
C LYS A 75 20.73 14.89 10.22
N PRO A 76 19.67 15.52 9.68
CA PRO A 76 19.76 16.87 9.15
C PRO A 76 20.31 17.85 10.21
N ALA A 77 21.25 18.69 9.80
CA ALA A 77 21.78 19.76 10.64
C ALA A 77 20.86 20.97 10.54
N PHE A 78 20.28 21.37 11.67
CA PHE A 78 19.45 22.56 11.78
C PHE A 78 20.12 23.56 12.71
N ASP A 79 20.12 24.84 12.32
CA ASP A 79 20.52 25.93 13.20
C ASP A 79 19.38 26.26 14.17
N TRP A 80 19.43 25.65 15.35
CA TRP A 80 18.46 25.91 16.41
C TRP A 80 18.77 27.18 17.21
N ALA A 81 19.99 27.70 17.13
CA ALA A 81 20.37 28.91 17.87
C ALA A 81 19.77 30.16 17.23
N GLY A 82 19.69 30.18 15.89
CA GLY A 82 19.02 31.24 15.12
C GLY A 82 17.52 31.04 14.91
N TYR A 83 16.98 29.85 15.20
CA TYR A 83 15.57 29.54 14.96
C TYR A 83 14.69 29.94 16.15
N GLN A 84 13.81 30.92 15.92
CA GLN A 84 12.71 31.22 16.82
C GLN A 84 11.45 30.48 16.37
N ALA A 85 11.06 29.44 17.12
CA ALA A 85 9.84 28.71 16.84
C ALA A 85 8.59 29.62 17.00
N PRO A 86 7.64 29.60 16.06
CA PRO A 86 6.40 30.34 16.20
C PRO A 86 5.63 29.79 17.40
N THR A 87 5.26 30.67 18.33
CA THR A 87 4.40 30.28 19.45
C THR A 87 2.99 30.06 18.93
N PRO A 88 2.36 28.89 19.18
CA PRO A 88 0.97 28.65 18.81
C PRO A 88 0.05 29.71 19.45
N SER A 89 -1.03 30.08 18.77
CA SER A 89 -2.01 31.03 19.31
C SER A 89 -2.79 30.48 20.51
N PHE A 90 -2.73 29.17 20.75
CA PHE A 90 -3.27 28.50 21.92
C PHE A 90 -2.50 27.21 22.20
N THR A 91 -2.54 26.75 23.46
CA THR A 91 -2.04 25.43 23.88
C THR A 91 -3.17 24.65 24.54
N GLY A 92 -3.03 23.32 24.61
CA GLY A 92 -4.09 22.44 25.11
C GLY A 92 -5.07 22.00 24.03
N VAL A 93 -6.16 21.36 24.44
CA VAL A 93 -7.18 20.81 23.53
C VAL A 93 -8.22 21.88 23.19
N ARG A 94 -8.52 22.02 21.90
CA ARG A 94 -9.64 22.81 21.39
C ARG A 94 -10.59 21.89 20.62
N VAL A 95 -11.82 21.82 21.06
CA VAL A 95 -12.88 21.07 20.37
C VAL A 95 -13.51 21.97 19.30
N LEU A 96 -13.82 21.39 18.14
CA LEU A 96 -14.53 22.04 17.04
C LEU A 96 -15.81 21.25 16.76
N ASP A 97 -16.89 21.53 17.50
CA ASP A 97 -18.12 20.74 17.45
C ASP A 97 -19.06 21.13 16.28
N GLU A 98 -18.97 22.37 15.80
CA GLU A 98 -19.90 22.95 14.82
C GLU A 98 -19.17 23.51 13.61
N ILE A 99 -18.53 22.63 12.83
CA ILE A 99 -17.93 23.02 11.56
C ILE A 99 -19.00 22.99 10.46
N ASP A 100 -19.19 24.12 9.78
CA ASP A 100 -20.09 24.22 8.64
C ASP A 100 -19.60 23.33 7.47
N LEU A 101 -20.44 22.41 7.02
CA LEU A 101 -20.14 21.52 5.91
C LEU A 101 -19.99 22.27 4.59
N ALA A 102 -20.64 23.43 4.42
CA ALA A 102 -20.44 24.27 3.24
C ALA A 102 -18.99 24.74 3.13
N VAL A 103 -18.36 25.09 4.26
CA VAL A 103 -16.93 25.43 4.30
C VAL A 103 -16.08 24.22 3.98
N LEU A 104 -16.37 23.05 4.57
CA LEU A 104 -15.60 21.84 4.28
C LEU A 104 -15.68 21.41 2.81
N ALA A 105 -16.83 21.64 2.16
CA ALA A 105 -17.03 21.30 0.76
C ALA A 105 -16.04 22.00 -0.18
N GLU A 106 -15.59 23.21 0.16
CA GLU A 106 -14.58 23.96 -0.61
C GLU A 106 -13.18 23.34 -0.52
N TYR A 107 -12.92 22.52 0.50
CA TYR A 107 -11.63 21.86 0.74
C TYR A 107 -11.61 20.39 0.33
N ILE A 108 -12.69 19.88 -0.29
CA ILE A 108 -12.72 18.51 -0.77
C ILE A 108 -11.78 18.37 -1.96
N ASP A 109 -10.73 17.56 -1.79
CA ASP A 109 -10.07 16.92 -2.92
C ASP A 109 -10.97 15.80 -3.45
N TRP A 110 -11.57 16.03 -4.62
CA TRP A 110 -12.49 15.08 -5.25
C TRP A 110 -11.76 13.92 -5.94
N THR A 111 -10.43 13.95 -6.06
CA THR A 111 -9.66 12.91 -6.75
C THR A 111 -9.87 11.52 -6.13
N PRO A 112 -9.78 11.32 -4.80
CA PRO A 112 -10.04 10.02 -4.20
C PRO A 112 -11.51 9.60 -4.31
N PHE A 113 -12.46 10.55 -4.31
CA PHE A 113 -13.87 10.25 -4.50
C PHE A 113 -14.10 9.62 -5.87
N LEU A 114 -13.63 10.28 -6.94
CA LEU A 114 -13.80 9.79 -8.30
C LEU A 114 -13.08 8.45 -8.52
N ASN A 115 -11.85 8.30 -8.02
CA ASN A 115 -11.11 7.03 -8.06
C ASN A 115 -11.82 5.87 -7.31
N SER A 116 -12.74 6.17 -6.40
CA SER A 116 -13.49 5.14 -5.65
C SER A 116 -14.72 4.66 -6.40
N TRP A 117 -15.18 5.41 -7.41
CA TRP A 117 -16.39 5.10 -8.19
C TRP A 117 -16.09 4.48 -9.58
N ASP A 118 -14.83 4.48 -10.00
CA ASP A 118 -14.30 3.74 -11.16
C ASP A 118 -13.77 2.35 -10.75
#